data_AF-A0AAX3N0D0-F1
#
_entry.id   AF-A0AAX3N0D0-F1
#
_cell.length_a   1.000
_cell.length_b   1.000
_cell.length_c   1.000
_cell.angle_alpha   90.00
_cell.angle_beta   90.00
_cell.angle_gamma   90.00
#
_symmetry.space_group_name_H-M   'P 1'
#
loop_
_entity.id
_entity.type
_entity.pdbx_description
1 polymer ?
#
loop_
_entity_poly.entity_id
_entity_poly.type
_entity_poly.pdbx_seq_one_letter_code
_entity_poly.pdbx_strand_id
1 'polypeptide(L)'
;MTKSMLGTTAVAQIALLVHDIESASQAYADFFGIDNRSWFWSDEFGITLTEFRGKPTEGRAKLAFLDMGSIQLELIEPDDHPSTWRESLDRHGEGFHHIAFFVEGMQEKILLMEREHMPVLQKGEDAAGQYIYAYMDTSSKLKLLIELLEHQKE
;
A
#
# COMPACT_ATOMS: atom_id res chain seq x y z
N MET A 1 -2.69 -28.52 -10.00
CA MET A 1 -2.83 -27.41 -9.04
C MET A 1 -2.96 -26.13 -9.85
N THR A 2 -4.02 -25.37 -9.68
CA THR A 2 -4.18 -24.07 -10.35
C THR A 2 -3.04 -23.15 -9.90
N LYS A 3 -2.36 -22.50 -10.85
CA LYS A 3 -1.29 -21.54 -10.57
C LYS A 3 -1.87 -20.41 -9.70
N SER A 4 -1.25 -20.14 -8.55
CA SER A 4 -1.66 -19.03 -7.66
C SER A 4 -1.71 -17.72 -8.45
N MET A 5 -2.75 -16.91 -8.20
CA MET A 5 -2.94 -15.61 -8.86
C MET A 5 -1.71 -14.71 -8.68
N LEU A 6 -1.23 -14.61 -7.43
CA LEU A 6 -0.07 -13.77 -7.08
C LEU A 6 1.27 -14.49 -7.31
N GLY A 7 1.29 -15.82 -7.29
CA GLY A 7 2.52 -16.60 -7.34
C GLY A 7 3.23 -16.75 -5.98
N THR A 8 2.69 -16.12 -4.93
CA THR A 8 3.16 -16.23 -3.54
C THR A 8 1.97 -16.37 -2.59
N THR A 9 2.27 -16.77 -1.35
CA THR A 9 1.35 -16.68 -0.19
C THR A 9 1.98 -15.93 0.98
N ALA A 10 3.23 -15.49 0.83
CA ALA A 10 3.96 -14.73 1.85
C ALA A 10 3.49 -13.27 1.83
N VAL A 11 2.85 -12.85 2.91
CA VAL A 11 2.48 -11.45 3.14
C VAL A 11 3.76 -10.65 3.35
N ALA A 12 3.91 -9.56 2.61
CA ALA A 12 5.04 -8.64 2.77
C ALA A 12 4.73 -7.60 3.86
N GLN A 13 3.53 -7.02 3.80
CA GLN A 13 3.16 -5.87 4.61
C GLN A 13 1.68 -5.90 5.02
N ILE A 14 1.41 -5.31 6.18
CA ILE A 14 0.06 -4.96 6.64
C ILE A 14 0.06 -3.47 6.91
N ALA A 15 -0.93 -2.74 6.41
CA ALA A 15 -0.98 -1.29 6.57
C ALA A 15 -2.20 -0.81 7.34
N LEU A 16 -1.97 0.20 8.17
CA LEU A 16 -2.98 0.88 8.98
C LEU A 16 -3.00 2.38 8.66
N LEU A 17 -4.20 2.93 8.51
CA LEU A 17 -4.42 4.36 8.40
C LEU A 17 -4.51 4.99 9.78
N VAL A 18 -3.89 6.15 9.93
CA VAL A 18 -3.86 6.96 11.16
C VAL A 18 -4.04 8.44 10.81
N HIS A 19 -4.56 9.23 11.75
CA HIS A 19 -4.65 10.68 11.65
C HIS A 19 -3.38 11.40 12.12
N ASP A 20 -2.61 10.76 13.00
CA ASP A 20 -1.36 11.30 13.56
C ASP A 20 -0.32 10.19 13.63
N ILE A 21 0.57 10.17 12.64
CA ILE A 21 1.62 9.17 12.53
C ILE A 21 2.69 9.32 13.60
N GLU A 22 2.91 10.51 14.15
CA GLU A 22 3.90 10.73 15.21
C GLU A 22 3.46 10.02 16.49
N SER A 23 2.24 10.33 16.93
CA SER A 23 1.65 9.71 18.11
C SER A 23 1.47 8.21 17.93
N ALA A 24 1.00 7.76 16.76
CA ALA A 24 0.81 6.34 16.48
C ALA A 24 2.14 5.58 16.47
N SER A 25 3.16 6.06 15.75
CA SER A 25 4.47 5.40 15.67
C SER A 25 5.11 5.26 17.05
N GLN A 26 5.01 6.29 17.89
CA GLN A 26 5.49 6.22 19.27
C GLN A 26 4.73 5.18 20.09
N ALA A 27 3.40 5.14 20.00
CA ALA A 27 2.60 4.15 20.73
C ALA A 27 2.94 2.70 20.32
N TYR A 28 3.17 2.47 19.03
CA TYR A 28 3.63 1.17 18.52
C TYR A 28 5.04 0.82 19.02
N ALA A 29 5.97 1.78 19.01
CA ALA A 29 7.33 1.61 19.51
C ALA A 29 7.32 1.22 21.00
N ASP A 30 6.55 1.93 21.82
CA ASP A 30 6.40 1.66 23.25
C ASP A 30 5.77 0.29 23.52
N PHE A 31 4.75 -0.08 22.74
CA PHE A 31 4.05 -1.35 22.92
C PHE A 31 4.92 -2.57 22.58
N PHE A 32 5.69 -2.48 21.50
CA PHE A 32 6.53 -3.59 21.03
C PHE A 32 7.96 -3.56 21.60
N GLY A 33 8.34 -2.49 22.29
CA GLY A 33 9.70 -2.33 22.83
C GLY A 33 10.75 -2.22 21.72
N ILE A 34 10.42 -1.55 20.62
CA ILE A 34 11.31 -1.30 19.50
C ILE A 34 11.69 0.18 19.45
N ASP A 35 12.80 0.49 18.78
CA ASP A 35 13.15 1.89 18.53
C ASP A 35 12.10 2.53 17.61
N ASN A 36 11.67 3.74 17.96
CA ASN A 36 10.76 4.50 17.14
C ASN A 36 11.43 4.80 15.79
N ARG A 37 10.94 4.17 14.73
CA ARG A 37 11.34 4.46 13.35
C ARG A 37 10.69 5.78 12.95
N SER A 38 11.50 6.78 12.60
CA SER A 38 11.00 8.05 12.10
C SER A 38 10.11 7.84 10.88
N TRP A 39 9.00 8.57 10.82
CA TRP A 39 8.17 8.66 9.64
C TRP A 39 8.86 9.51 8.56
N PHE A 40 8.45 9.33 7.31
CA PHE A 40 8.88 10.15 6.18
C PHE A 40 7.73 10.36 5.22
N TRP A 41 7.80 11.40 4.38
CA TRP A 41 6.81 11.61 3.33
C TRP A 41 7.07 10.69 2.14
N SER A 42 6.00 10.14 1.57
CA SER A 42 6.05 9.53 0.24
C SER A 42 6.55 10.53 -0.80
N ASP A 43 7.12 10.01 -1.89
CA ASP A 43 7.61 10.82 -3.00
C ASP A 43 6.51 11.70 -3.62
N GLU A 44 6.91 12.79 -4.26
CA GLU A 44 6.00 13.75 -4.89
C GLU A 44 5.35 13.20 -6.17
N PHE A 45 4.18 13.71 -6.56
CA PHE A 45 3.48 13.22 -7.75
C PHE A 45 4.27 13.36 -9.06
N GLY A 46 5.05 14.44 -9.21
CA GLY A 46 5.94 14.64 -10.36
C GLY A 46 7.01 13.55 -10.52
N ILE A 47 7.12 12.68 -9.52
CA ILE A 47 8.06 11.59 -9.39
C ILE A 47 7.32 10.25 -9.42
N THR A 48 6.18 10.13 -8.72
CA THR A 48 5.47 8.85 -8.57
C THR A 48 4.45 8.53 -9.65
N LEU A 49 4.04 9.52 -10.45
CA LEU A 49 2.99 9.40 -11.48
C LEU A 49 1.72 8.72 -10.96
N THR A 50 1.38 8.96 -9.69
CA THR A 50 0.30 8.26 -9.00
C THR A 50 -1.05 8.49 -9.68
N GLU A 51 -1.75 7.41 -10.00
CA GLU A 51 -3.10 7.43 -10.54
C GLU A 51 -4.07 6.83 -9.53
N PHE A 52 -5.15 7.54 -9.20
CA PHE A 52 -6.27 7.05 -8.42
C PHE A 52 -7.55 7.05 -9.26
N ARG A 53 -8.21 5.88 -9.36
CA ARG A 53 -9.38 5.63 -10.21
C ARG A 53 -9.18 6.07 -11.66
N GLY A 54 -7.96 5.83 -12.18
CA GLY A 54 -7.56 6.18 -13.55
C GLY A 54 -7.34 7.68 -13.78
N LYS A 55 -7.25 8.49 -12.72
CA LYS A 55 -6.94 9.91 -12.81
C LYS A 55 -5.64 10.23 -12.05
N PRO A 56 -4.76 11.08 -12.60
CA PRO A 56 -3.61 11.58 -11.86
C PRO A 56 -4.01 12.24 -10.54
N THR A 57 -3.20 12.08 -9.50
CA THR A 57 -3.42 12.71 -8.20
C THR A 57 -2.13 13.13 -7.51
N GLU A 58 -2.15 14.29 -6.86
CA GLU A 58 -1.06 14.78 -6.01
C GLU A 58 -1.03 14.14 -4.62
N GLY A 59 -1.86 13.11 -4.39
CA GLY A 59 -1.95 12.33 -3.15
C GLY A 59 -0.60 11.85 -2.63
N ARG A 60 -0.28 12.28 -1.40
CA ARG A 60 0.87 11.83 -0.63
C ARG A 60 0.45 11.34 0.74
N ALA A 61 1.34 10.61 1.38
CA ALA A 61 1.17 10.21 2.77
C ALA A 61 2.48 10.29 3.54
N LYS A 62 2.40 10.51 4.85
CA LYS A 62 3.50 10.14 5.74
C LYS A 62 3.43 8.63 5.96
N LEU A 63 4.59 7.99 5.94
CA LEU A 63 4.75 6.57 6.09
C LEU A 63 5.71 6.28 7.24
N ALA A 64 5.41 5.25 8.02
CA ALA A 64 6.32 4.70 9.02
C ALA A 64 6.31 3.18 8.92
N PHE A 65 7.50 2.59 8.88
CA PHE A 65 7.69 1.16 8.69
C PHE A 65 8.29 0.52 9.93
N LEU A 66 7.59 -0.48 10.45
CA LEU A 66 7.98 -1.26 11.62
C LEU A 66 8.24 -2.69 11.18
N ASP A 67 9.49 -3.14 11.31
CA ASP A 67 9.88 -4.49 10.93
C ASP A 67 9.49 -5.50 12.02
N MET A 68 8.48 -6.33 11.73
CA MET A 68 7.88 -7.28 12.68
C MET A 68 8.31 -8.72 12.36
N GLY A 69 9.60 -8.92 12.10
CA GLY A 69 10.17 -10.21 11.72
C GLY A 69 9.90 -10.54 10.25
N SER A 70 8.89 -11.38 9.99
CA SER A 70 8.57 -11.84 8.62
C SER A 70 7.61 -10.94 7.85
N ILE A 71 7.01 -9.96 8.52
CA ILE A 71 6.10 -8.98 7.93
C ILE A 71 6.53 -7.57 8.34
N GLN A 72 6.23 -6.59 7.49
CA GLN A 72 6.32 -5.18 7.86
C GLN A 72 4.95 -4.65 8.26
N LEU A 73 4.88 -3.90 9.36
CA LEU A 73 3.72 -3.09 9.69
C LEU A 73 3.96 -1.68 9.16
N GLU A 74 3.04 -1.18 8.34
CA GLU A 74 3.08 0.16 7.78
C GLU A 74 1.99 1.02 8.44
N LEU A 75 2.37 2.21 8.88
CA LEU A 75 1.43 3.26 9.26
C LEU A 75 1.39 4.31 8.15
N ILE A 76 0.18 4.74 7.80
CA ILE A 76 -0.08 5.69 6.71
C ILE A 76 -0.94 6.84 7.25
N GLU A 77 -0.41 8.06 7.17
CA GLU A 77 -1.18 9.29 7.37
C GLU A 77 -1.29 10.03 6.02
N PRO A 78 -2.41 9.90 5.30
CA PRO A 78 -2.58 10.55 4.01
C PRO A 78 -2.79 12.06 4.16
N ASP A 79 -2.35 12.82 3.15
CA ASP A 79 -2.78 14.21 2.97
C ASP A 79 -4.24 14.29 2.52
N ASP A 80 -4.73 15.51 2.22
CA ASP A 80 -6.13 15.75 1.85
C ASP A 80 -6.43 15.53 0.35
N HIS A 81 -5.44 15.15 -0.46
CA HIS A 81 -5.66 14.92 -1.89
C HIS A 81 -6.30 13.54 -2.16
N PRO A 82 -6.96 13.37 -3.31
CA PRO A 82 -7.63 12.12 -3.64
C PRO A 82 -6.66 10.93 -3.68
N SER A 83 -6.88 9.93 -2.84
CA SER A 83 -6.14 8.66 -2.83
C SER A 83 -7.00 7.56 -2.22
N THR A 84 -6.62 6.29 -2.41
CA THR A 84 -7.27 5.17 -1.72
C THR A 84 -7.17 5.30 -0.20
N TRP A 85 -6.06 5.88 0.28
CA TRP A 85 -5.80 6.12 1.69
C TRP A 85 -6.76 7.17 2.26
N ARG A 86 -6.84 8.34 1.63
CA ARG A 86 -7.76 9.41 2.00
C ARG A 86 -9.22 8.97 1.93
N GLU A 87 -9.63 8.33 0.82
CA GLU A 87 -11.00 7.83 0.65
C GLU A 87 -11.37 6.84 1.76
N SER A 88 -10.45 5.94 2.14
CA SER A 88 -10.69 4.95 3.18
C SER A 88 -10.73 5.57 4.58
N LEU A 89 -9.81 6.51 4.88
CA LEU A 89 -9.74 7.21 6.15
C LEU A 89 -10.99 8.04 6.40
N ASP A 90 -11.45 8.79 5.40
CA ASP A 90 -12.66 9.62 5.52
C ASP A 90 -13.93 8.78 5.72
N ARG A 91 -13.99 7.59 5.12
CA ARG A 91 -15.18 6.72 5.17
C ARG A 91 -15.25 5.84 6.41
N HIS A 92 -14.11 5.37 6.90
CA HIS A 92 -14.05 4.32 7.93
C HIS A 92 -13.29 4.72 9.19
N GLY A 93 -12.58 5.86 9.17
CA GLY A 93 -11.68 6.27 10.24
C GLY A 93 -10.36 5.49 10.21
N GLU A 94 -9.59 5.62 11.30
CA GLU A 94 -8.32 4.94 11.49
C GLU A 94 -8.49 3.41 11.56
N GLY A 95 -7.46 2.68 11.12
CA GLY A 95 -7.43 1.23 11.21
C GLY A 95 -6.94 0.55 9.93
N PHE A 96 -7.28 -0.73 9.78
CA PHE A 96 -6.76 -1.56 8.71
C PHE A 96 -7.12 -1.06 7.30
N HIS A 97 -6.13 -0.97 6.41
CA HIS A 97 -6.31 -0.56 5.01
C HIS A 97 -6.12 -1.74 4.03
N HIS A 98 -4.95 -2.37 4.04
CA HIS A 98 -4.61 -3.39 3.05
C HIS A 98 -3.57 -4.39 3.56
N ILE A 99 -3.40 -5.47 2.79
CA ILE A 99 -2.24 -6.36 2.87
C ILE A 99 -1.50 -6.35 1.54
N ALA A 100 -0.17 -6.39 1.59
CA ALA A 100 0.68 -6.31 0.42
C ALA A 100 1.45 -7.61 0.15
N PHE A 101 1.72 -7.87 -1.12
CA PHE A 101 2.50 -9.01 -1.59
C PHE A 101 3.52 -8.58 -2.63
N PHE A 102 4.75 -9.04 -2.47
CA PHE A 102 5.74 -9.01 -3.55
C PHE A 102 5.36 -10.00 -4.65
N VAL A 103 5.30 -9.53 -5.89
CA VAL A 103 4.96 -10.32 -7.07
C VAL A 103 6.02 -10.16 -8.16
N GLU A 104 6.02 -11.12 -9.09
CA GLU A 104 6.72 -10.98 -10.37
C GLU A 104 5.68 -10.80 -11.50
N GLY A 105 5.96 -9.85 -12.40
CA GLY A 105 5.15 -9.47 -13.54
C GLY A 105 3.93 -8.62 -13.19
N MET A 106 4.10 -7.40 -12.67
CA MET A 106 3.00 -6.52 -12.24
C MET A 106 1.87 -6.41 -13.28
N GLN A 107 2.21 -6.13 -14.54
CA GLN A 107 1.23 -5.99 -15.62
C GLN A 107 0.44 -7.28 -15.87
N GLU A 108 1.09 -8.45 -15.81
CA GLU A 108 0.41 -9.75 -15.94
C GLU A 108 -0.58 -9.96 -14.78
N LYS A 109 -0.17 -9.62 -13.55
CA LYS A 109 -1.00 -9.75 -12.35
C LYS A 109 -2.20 -8.83 -12.37
N ILE A 110 -2.02 -7.56 -12.73
CA ILE A 110 -3.10 -6.59 -12.90
C ILE A 110 -4.13 -7.12 -13.91
N LEU A 111 -3.70 -7.51 -15.11
CA LEU A 111 -4.59 -8.02 -16.15
C LEU A 111 -5.35 -9.28 -15.72
N LEU A 112 -4.69 -10.18 -14.98
CA LEU A 112 -5.33 -11.38 -14.43
C LEU A 112 -6.41 -11.03 -13.40
N MET A 113 -6.13 -10.09 -12.49
CA MET A 113 -7.06 -9.67 -11.45
C MET A 113 -8.24 -8.86 -12.02
N GLU A 114 -7.99 -8.00 -13.01
CA GLU A 114 -9.04 -7.26 -13.71
C GLU A 114 -10.03 -8.17 -14.44
N ARG A 115 -9.54 -9.23 -15.10
CA ARG A 115 -10.40 -10.28 -15.71
C ARG A 115 -11.27 -10.99 -14.69
N GLU A 116 -10.81 -11.06 -13.45
CA GLU A 116 -11.52 -11.60 -12.30
C GLU A 116 -12.32 -10.52 -11.54
N HIS A 117 -12.63 -9.38 -12.16
CA HIS A 117 -13.41 -8.28 -11.57
C HIS A 117 -12.83 -7.70 -10.28
N MET A 118 -11.49 -7.65 -10.19
CA MET A 118 -10.75 -6.98 -9.12
C MET A 118 -9.92 -5.86 -9.75
N PRO A 119 -10.53 -4.69 -10.06
CA PRO A 119 -9.89 -3.62 -10.79
C PRO A 119 -8.81 -2.89 -9.98
N VAL A 120 -7.89 -2.21 -10.65
CA VAL A 120 -6.94 -1.30 -10.00
C VAL A 120 -7.68 -0.09 -9.45
N LEU A 121 -7.46 0.25 -8.17
CA LEU A 121 -7.93 1.49 -7.55
C LEU A 121 -6.89 2.58 -7.63
N GLN A 122 -5.66 2.26 -7.25
CA GLN A 122 -4.55 3.20 -7.26
C GLN A 122 -3.28 2.46 -7.65
N LYS A 123 -2.40 3.12 -8.40
CA LYS A 123 -1.07 2.62 -8.75
C LYS A 123 -0.10 3.78 -8.85
N GLY A 124 1.17 3.48 -8.72
CA GLY A 124 2.25 4.43 -8.89
C GLY A 124 3.61 3.73 -8.87
N GLU A 125 4.65 4.53 -8.99
CA GLU A 125 6.04 4.09 -8.94
C GLU A 125 6.86 4.99 -8.01
N ASP A 126 8.05 4.53 -7.62
CA ASP A 126 9.02 5.36 -6.91
C ASP A 126 9.82 6.25 -7.88
N ALA A 127 10.57 7.19 -7.31
CA ALA A 127 11.38 8.12 -8.10
C ALA A 127 12.36 7.49 -9.07
N ALA A 128 12.89 6.33 -8.70
CA ALA A 128 13.89 5.62 -9.46
C ALA A 128 13.27 4.71 -10.53
N GLY A 129 11.94 4.56 -10.56
CA GLY A 129 11.25 3.54 -11.35
C GLY A 129 11.66 2.11 -10.98
N GLN A 130 12.25 1.92 -9.79
CA GLN A 130 12.75 0.66 -9.26
C GLN A 130 11.68 -0.08 -8.45
N TYR A 131 10.64 0.62 -8.02
CA TYR A 131 9.57 0.05 -7.21
C TYR A 131 8.23 0.52 -7.74
N ILE A 132 7.34 -0.44 -8.03
CA ILE A 132 5.99 -0.13 -8.50
C ILE A 132 4.97 -0.81 -7.60
N TYR A 133 3.85 -0.11 -7.36
CA TYR A 133 2.76 -0.61 -6.53
C TYR A 133 1.42 -0.51 -7.27
N ALA A 134 0.50 -1.41 -6.94
CA ALA A 134 -0.88 -1.36 -7.39
C ALA A 134 -1.84 -1.91 -6.33
N TYR A 135 -2.77 -1.06 -5.90
CA TYR A 135 -3.90 -1.43 -5.06
C TYR A 135 -5.03 -1.99 -5.92
N MET A 136 -5.41 -3.22 -5.65
CA MET A 136 -6.48 -3.93 -6.33
C MET A 136 -7.73 -3.94 -5.45
N ASP A 137 -8.88 -3.55 -6.02
CA ASP A 137 -10.17 -3.68 -5.34
C ASP A 137 -10.59 -5.14 -5.27
N THR A 138 -10.18 -5.81 -4.20
CA THR A 138 -10.61 -7.18 -3.90
C THR A 138 -11.75 -7.23 -2.89
N SER A 139 -12.33 -6.09 -2.52
CA SER A 139 -13.27 -5.99 -1.39
C SER A 139 -14.51 -6.85 -1.57
N SER A 140 -15.02 -6.96 -2.80
CA SER A 140 -16.19 -7.77 -3.13
C SER A 140 -15.99 -9.27 -2.85
N LYS A 141 -14.79 -9.79 -3.12
CA LYS A 141 -14.45 -11.22 -2.98
C LYS A 141 -13.71 -11.54 -1.69
N LEU A 142 -12.69 -10.77 -1.35
CA LEU A 142 -11.73 -11.03 -0.26
C LEU A 142 -11.93 -10.13 0.97
N LYS A 143 -12.86 -9.17 0.92
CA LYS A 143 -13.26 -8.30 2.03
C LYS A 143 -12.21 -7.28 2.47
N LEU A 144 -11.18 -7.07 1.65
CA LEU A 144 -10.11 -6.10 1.85
C LEU A 144 -9.50 -5.66 0.51
N LEU A 145 -8.54 -4.74 0.56
CA LEU A 145 -7.69 -4.38 -0.58
C LEU A 145 -6.40 -5.21 -0.57
N ILE A 146 -6.01 -5.70 -1.74
CA ILE A 146 -4.71 -6.35 -1.95
C ILE A 146 -3.81 -5.34 -2.64
N GLU A 147 -2.62 -5.12 -2.09
CA GLU A 147 -1.55 -4.39 -2.77
C GLU A 147 -0.58 -5.37 -3.42
N LEU A 148 -0.23 -5.08 -4.67
CA LEU A 148 0.86 -5.71 -5.40
C LEU A 148 2.07 -4.80 -5.31
N LEU A 149 3.22 -5.39 -4.99
CA LEU A 149 4.52 -4.71 -4.95
C LEU A 149 5.48 -5.43 -5.89
N GLU A 150 6.24 -4.69 -6.69
CA GLU A 150 7.28 -5.26 -7.54
C GLU A 150 8.54 -4.38 -7.53
N HIS A 151 9.68 -5.01 -7.29
CA HIS A 151 10.98 -4.43 -7.62
C HIS A 151 11.23 -4.60 -9.12
N GLN A 152 11.34 -3.50 -9.85
CA GLN A 152 11.76 -3.53 -11.24
C GLN A 152 13.21 -4.06 -11.31
N LYS A 153 13.41 -5.08 -12.14
CA LYS A 153 14.75 -5.63 -12.41
C LYS A 153 15.47 -4.67 -13.37
N GLU A 154 16.72 -4.34 -13.06
CA GLU A 154 17.64 -3.64 -13.98
C GLU A 154 17.74 -4.31 -15.36
#